data_AF-A0A665UET7-F1
#
_entry.id   AF-A0A665UET7-F1
#
_cell.length_a   1.000
_cell.length_b   1.000
_cell.length_c   1.000
_cell.angle_alpha   90.00
_cell.angle_beta   90.00
_cell.angle_gamma   90.00
#
_symmetry.space_group_name_H-M   'P 1'
#
loop_
_entity.id
_entity.type
_entity.pdbx_description
1 polymer ?
#
loop_
_entity_poly.entity_id
_entity_poly.type
_entity_poly.pdbx_seq_one_letter_code
_entity_poly.pdbx_strand_id
1 'polypeptide(L)'
;NGLPTLINTNTIEKSILIYKDNKGRILIIDIIVNNSTFRIIHIYANSCEKERKELFNKLGRWINTRTIIIEDFNTVLSKSDVSINNVYKNDISRTTLYDLMNKYKLLDVW
;
A
#
# COMPACT_ATOMS: atom_id res chain seq x y z
N ASN A 1 12.02 13.32 3.09
CA ASN A 1 11.31 12.17 2.48
C ASN A 1 9.83 12.36 2.68
N GLY A 2 9.05 12.19 1.63
CA GLY A 2 7.59 12.29 1.66
C GLY A 2 7.02 11.61 0.42
N LEU A 3 5.77 11.18 0.52
CA LEU A 3 5.02 10.59 -0.58
C LEU A 3 4.28 11.73 -1.32
N PRO A 4 4.74 12.17 -2.50
CA PRO A 4 3.98 13.11 -3.31
C PRO A 4 2.78 12.38 -3.94
N THR A 5 1.64 13.05 -4.02
CA THR A 5 0.48 12.58 -4.78
C THR A 5 -0.01 13.70 -5.67
N LEU A 6 -0.07 13.44 -6.97
CA LEU A 6 -0.63 14.35 -7.96
C LEU A 6 -2.04 13.88 -8.32
N ILE A 7 -3.00 14.79 -8.29
CA ILE A 7 -4.42 14.50 -8.52
C ILE A 7 -4.90 15.35 -9.69
N ASN A 8 -5.44 14.71 -10.72
CA ASN A 8 -6.07 15.41 -11.84
C ASN A 8 -7.49 15.84 -11.46
N THR A 9 -7.68 17.14 -11.25
CA THR A 9 -8.97 17.72 -10.85
C THR A 9 -10.02 17.74 -11.95
N ASN A 10 -9.67 17.40 -13.19
CA ASN A 10 -10.65 17.22 -14.27
C ASN A 10 -11.40 15.88 -14.18
N THR A 11 -10.87 14.92 -13.41
CA THR A 11 -11.44 13.58 -13.27
C THR A 11 -11.86 13.29 -11.83
N ILE A 12 -11.12 13.82 -10.86
CA ILE A 12 -11.40 13.64 -9.43
C ILE A 12 -12.23 14.81 -8.94
N GLU A 13 -13.45 14.53 -8.47
CA GLU A 13 -14.39 15.54 -7.96
C GLU A 13 -13.88 16.17 -6.66
N LYS A 14 -13.28 15.35 -5.79
CA LYS A 14 -12.77 15.77 -4.48
C LYS A 14 -11.69 14.82 -3.98
N SER A 15 -10.73 15.37 -3.24
CA SER A 15 -9.74 14.60 -2.47
C SER A 15 -9.74 15.05 -1.01
N ILE A 16 -9.67 14.11 -0.08
CA ILE A 16 -9.72 14.34 1.37
C ILE A 16 -8.53 13.62 2.01
N LEU A 17 -7.69 14.37 2.74
CA LEU A 17 -6.62 13.77 3.54
C LEU A 17 -7.23 13.06 4.76
N ILE A 18 -6.98 11.76 4.88
CA ILE A 18 -7.45 10.94 6.01
C ILE A 18 -6.34 10.77 7.04
N TYR A 19 -5.12 10.53 6.57
CA TYR A 19 -3.98 10.29 7.46
C TYR A 19 -2.67 10.61 6.74
N LYS A 20 -1.71 11.15 7.48
CA LYS A 20 -0.30 11.16 7.10
C LYS A 20 0.53 10.82 8.32
N ASP A 21 1.56 10.00 8.16
CA ASP A 21 2.51 9.77 9.24
C ASP A 21 3.58 10.87 9.28
N ASN A 22 4.27 10.98 10.42
CA ASN A 22 5.32 11.99 10.59
C ASN A 22 6.64 11.62 9.90
N LYS A 23 6.74 10.40 9.35
CA LYS A 23 7.97 9.90 8.69
C LYS A 23 7.86 9.90 7.16
N GLY A 24 6.71 10.30 6.61
CA GLY A 24 6.47 10.33 5.16
C GLY A 24 6.46 8.93 4.53
N ARG A 25 6.00 7.91 5.28
CA ARG A 25 5.90 6.51 4.85
C ARG A 25 4.47 6.04 4.62
N ILE A 26 3.48 6.78 5.12
CA ILE A 26 2.07 6.50 4.89
C ILE A 26 1.36 7.82 4.58
N LEU A 27 0.66 7.85 3.44
CA LEU A 27 -0.30 8.89 3.10
C LEU A 27 -1.61 8.21 2.71
N ILE A 28 -2.71 8.59 3.35
CA ILE A 28 -4.04 8.06 3.06
C ILE A 28 -4.93 9.20 2.64
N ILE A 29 -5.49 9.06 1.45
CA ILE A 29 -6.45 10.00 0.90
C ILE A 29 -7.71 9.25 0.48
N ASP A 30 -8.86 9.87 0.66
CA ASP A 30 -10.09 9.44 0.02
C ASP A 30 -10.31 10.35 -1.20
N ILE A 31 -10.54 9.74 -2.38
CA ILE A 31 -10.90 10.43 -3.61
C ILE A 31 -12.35 10.13 -3.96
N ILE A 32 -13.04 11.10 -4.56
CA ILE A 32 -14.42 10.95 -5.03
C ILE A 32 -14.44 11.00 -6.56
N VAL A 33 -15.00 9.95 -7.16
CA VAL A 33 -15.15 9.79 -8.62
C VAL A 33 -16.54 9.23 -8.90
N ASN A 34 -17.32 9.89 -9.73
CA ASN A 34 -18.69 9.52 -10.07
C ASN A 34 -19.53 9.27 -8.80
N ASN A 35 -19.47 10.21 -7.85
CA ASN A 35 -20.15 10.14 -6.55
C ASN A 35 -19.77 8.92 -5.68
N SER A 36 -18.70 8.20 -6.01
CA SER A 36 -18.17 7.05 -5.27
C SER A 36 -16.85 7.39 -4.61
N THR A 37 -16.71 7.04 -3.32
CA THR A 37 -15.47 7.25 -2.57
C THR A 37 -14.55 6.03 -2.71
N PHE A 38 -13.29 6.29 -3.09
CA PHE A 38 -12.21 5.31 -3.10
C PHE A 38 -11.12 5.75 -2.14
N ARG A 39 -10.57 4.81 -1.39
CA ARG A 39 -9.45 5.06 -0.49
C ARG A 39 -8.14 4.68 -1.16
N ILE A 40 -7.20 5.60 -1.21
CA ILE A 40 -5.83 5.34 -1.64
C ILE A 40 -4.94 5.34 -0.41
N ILE A 41 -4.24 4.23 -0.19
CA ILE A 41 -3.20 4.09 0.82
C ILE A 41 -1.85 4.06 0.09
N HIS A 42 -1.16 5.20 0.10
CA HIS A 42 0.20 5.37 -0.40
C HIS A 42 1.19 4.93 0.68
N ILE A 43 2.07 3.98 0.36
CA ILE A 43 3.07 3.48 1.31
C ILE A 43 4.50 3.59 0.77
N TYR A 44 5.46 3.76 1.67
CA TYR A 44 6.88 3.56 1.35
C TYR A 44 7.54 2.68 2.40
N ALA A 45 7.56 1.38 2.15
CA ALA A 45 8.05 0.39 3.08
C ALA A 45 9.59 0.41 3.21
N ASN A 46 10.09 0.11 4.41
CA ASN A 46 11.54 0.06 4.66
C ASN A 46 12.15 -1.21 4.04
N SER A 47 13.46 -1.19 3.75
CA SER A 47 14.20 -2.40 3.39
C SER A 47 14.39 -3.36 4.58
N CYS A 48 14.22 -2.88 5.82
CA CYS A 48 14.19 -3.70 7.02
C CYS A 48 12.88 -4.50 7.14
N GLU A 49 13.00 -5.83 7.15
CA GLU A 49 11.88 -6.77 7.22
C GLU A 49 10.96 -6.55 8.44
N LYS A 50 11.54 -6.31 9.62
CA LYS A 50 10.76 -6.05 10.84
C LYS A 50 9.90 -4.81 10.70
N GLU A 51 10.45 -3.74 10.13
CA GLU A 51 9.71 -2.50 9.91
C GLU A 51 8.61 -2.65 8.86
N ARG A 52 8.85 -3.42 7.78
CA ARG A 52 7.78 -3.75 6.80
C ARG A 52 6.64 -4.51 7.46
N LYS A 53 6.95 -5.53 8.26
CA LYS A 53 5.94 -6.28 9.01
C LYS A 53 5.10 -5.36 9.90
N GLU A 54 5.73 -4.45 10.62
CA GLU A 54 5.01 -3.48 11.46
C GLU A 54 4.15 -2.53 10.63
N LEU A 55 4.63 -2.09 9.47
CA LEU A 55 3.87 -1.26 8.54
C LEU A 55 2.61 -1.99 8.07
N PHE A 56 2.74 -3.20 7.51
CA PHE A 56 1.62 -3.97 6.95
C PHE A 56 0.55 -4.28 8.00
N ASN A 57 0.95 -4.64 9.23
CA ASN A 57 0.01 -4.85 10.33
C ASN A 57 -0.80 -3.60 10.68
N LYS A 58 -0.20 -2.40 10.57
CA LYS A 58 -0.90 -1.13 10.84
C LYS A 58 -1.92 -0.77 9.77
N LEU A 59 -1.77 -1.25 8.53
CA LEU A 59 -2.64 -0.85 7.41
C LEU A 59 -4.09 -1.28 7.59
N GLY A 60 -4.32 -2.45 8.20
CA GLY A 60 -5.64 -3.08 8.28
C GLY A 60 -6.78 -2.18 8.81
N ARG A 61 -6.48 -1.28 9.75
CA ARG A 61 -7.47 -0.37 10.33
C ARG A 61 -8.05 0.66 9.35
N TRP A 62 -7.38 0.89 8.22
CA TRP A 62 -7.82 1.86 7.21
C TRP A 62 -8.42 1.20 5.97
N ILE A 63 -8.27 -0.11 5.79
CA ILE A 63 -8.74 -0.82 4.61
C ILE A 63 -10.26 -0.97 4.66
N ASN A 64 -10.91 -0.68 3.53
CA ASN A 64 -12.32 -0.87 3.27
C ASN A 64 -12.53 -1.52 1.88
N THR A 65 -13.79 -1.72 1.49
CA THR A 65 -14.17 -2.41 0.24
C THR A 65 -13.75 -1.69 -1.06
N ARG A 66 -13.33 -0.41 -0.99
CA ARG A 66 -12.89 0.40 -2.14
C ARG A 66 -11.50 0.97 -1.91
N THR A 67 -10.62 0.16 -1.32
CA THR A 67 -9.23 0.54 -1.03
C THR A 67 -8.29 0.07 -2.13
N ILE A 68 -7.40 0.97 -2.54
CA ILE A 68 -6.25 0.70 -3.39
C ILE A 68 -5.01 0.99 -2.55
N ILE A 69 -4.09 0.03 -2.45
CA ILE A 69 -2.79 0.21 -1.79
C ILE A 69 -1.73 0.22 -2.89
N ILE A 70 -0.92 1.26 -2.93
CA ILE A 70 0.04 1.51 -4.03
C ILE A 70 1.37 2.01 -3.47
N GLU A 71 2.36 2.06 -4.37
CA GLU A 71 3.78 2.42 -4.17
C GLU A 71 4.64 1.24 -3.69
N ASP A 72 5.78 1.54 -3.09
CA ASP A 72 6.86 0.60 -2.86
C ASP A 72 6.66 -0.19 -1.56
N PHE A 73 6.28 -1.45 -1.71
CA PHE A 73 6.17 -2.45 -0.65
C PHE A 73 7.53 -2.98 -0.19
N ASN A 74 8.60 -2.75 -0.97
CA ASN A 74 9.97 -3.15 -0.70
C ASN A 74 10.13 -4.64 -0.30
N THR A 75 9.28 -5.48 -0.90
CA THR A 75 9.27 -6.94 -0.75
C THR A 75 8.86 -7.55 -2.09
N VAL A 76 9.37 -8.76 -2.34
CA VAL A 76 9.06 -9.54 -3.53
C VAL A 76 7.90 -10.46 -3.18
N LEU A 77 6.75 -10.33 -3.83
CA LEU A 77 5.53 -11.07 -3.47
C LEU A 77 5.60 -12.55 -3.84
N SER A 78 6.18 -12.88 -5.00
CA SER A 78 6.22 -14.23 -5.56
C SER A 78 7.59 -14.52 -6.20
N LYS A 79 7.85 -15.78 -6.56
CA LYS A 79 9.11 -16.15 -7.23
C LYS A 79 9.24 -15.52 -8.62
N SER A 80 8.13 -15.26 -9.31
CA SER A 80 8.11 -14.62 -10.62
C SER A 80 8.59 -13.17 -10.57
N ASP A 81 8.55 -12.52 -9.41
CA ASP A 81 9.00 -11.13 -9.25
C ASP A 81 10.52 -11.04 -8.99
N VAL A 82 11.21 -12.19 -8.90
CA VAL A 82 12.66 -12.26 -8.68
C VAL A 82 13.40 -12.35 -10.01
N SER A 83 14.33 -11.43 -10.25
CA SER A 83 15.23 -11.52 -11.40
C SER A 83 16.20 -12.69 -11.28
N ILE A 84 16.72 -13.16 -12.42
CA ILE A 84 17.55 -14.39 -12.53
C ILE A 84 18.78 -14.43 -11.60
N ASN A 85 19.28 -13.27 -11.18
CA ASN A 85 20.46 -13.15 -10.32
C ASN A 85 20.14 -12.93 -8.84
N ASN A 86 18.86 -12.94 -8.46
CA ASN A 86 18.42 -12.74 -7.08
C ASN A 86 17.88 -14.03 -6.48
N VAL A 87 18.04 -14.16 -5.16
CA VAL A 87 17.52 -15.31 -4.41
C VAL A 87 16.18 -14.93 -3.78
N TYR A 88 15.17 -15.76 -4.00
CA TYR A 88 13.89 -15.67 -3.28
C TYR A 88 14.08 -16.07 -1.82
N LYS A 89 14.41 -15.09 -0.97
CA LYS A 89 14.66 -15.29 0.46
C LYS A 89 13.35 -15.53 1.21
N ASN A 90 13.45 -16.17 2.38
CA ASN A 90 12.38 -16.14 3.37
C ASN A 90 12.23 -14.71 3.89
N ASP A 91 10.99 -14.22 3.93
CA ASP A 91 10.63 -12.87 4.35
C ASP A 91 9.30 -12.95 5.11
N ILE A 92 9.33 -12.68 6.42
CA ILE A 92 8.15 -12.72 7.31
C ILE A 92 7.20 -11.55 7.01
N SER A 93 7.72 -10.43 6.51
CA SER A 93 6.89 -9.30 6.09
C SER A 93 6.02 -9.66 4.88
N ARG A 94 6.52 -10.51 3.97
CA ARG A 94 5.71 -11.04 2.86
C ARG A 94 4.56 -11.91 3.37
N THR A 95 4.79 -12.80 4.33
CA THR A 95 3.69 -13.58 4.94
C THR A 95 2.65 -12.65 5.56
N THR A 96 3.10 -11.60 6.26
CA THR A 96 2.21 -10.59 6.84
C THR A 96 1.40 -9.85 5.77
N LEU A 97 2.01 -9.56 4.62
CA LEU A 97 1.32 -8.94 3.48
C LEU A 97 0.26 -9.89 2.89
N TYR A 98 0.56 -11.17 2.71
CA TYR A 98 -0.42 -12.17 2.30
C TYR A 98 -1.58 -12.30 3.28
N ASP A 99 -1.32 -12.31 4.59
CA ASP A 99 -2.36 -12.36 5.61
C ASP A 99 -3.27 -11.12 5.54
N LEU A 100 -2.69 -9.94 5.33
CA LEU A 100 -3.42 -8.69 5.12
C LEU A 100 -4.32 -8.80 3.87
N MET A 101 -3.76 -9.26 2.75
CA MET A 101 -4.52 -9.43 1.50
C MET A 101 -5.67 -10.41 1.68
N ASN A 102 -5.42 -11.57 2.28
CA ASN A 102 -6.43 -12.60 2.51
C ASN A 102 -7.55 -12.15 3.45
N LYS A 103 -7.19 -11.41 4.50
CA LYS A 103 -8.13 -10.88 5.49
C LYS A 103 -9.06 -9.84 4.88
N TYR A 104 -8.53 -8.92 4.08
CA TYR A 104 -9.28 -7.81 3.50
C TYR A 104 -9.73 -8.05 2.05
N LYS A 105 -9.52 -9.27 1.52
CA LYS A 105 -9.85 -9.66 0.14
C LYS A 105 -9.22 -8.72 -0.90
N LEU A 106 -7.99 -8.30 -0.64
CA LEU A 106 -7.19 -7.56 -1.61
C LEU A 106 -6.64 -8.53 -2.65
N LEU A 107 -6.48 -8.02 -3.86
CA LEU A 107 -5.90 -8.73 -4.99
C LEU A 107 -4.63 -7.99 -5.41
N ASP A 108 -3.62 -8.74 -5.81
CA ASP A 108 -2.56 -8.17 -6.64
C ASP A 108 -3.14 -7.96 -8.05
N VAL A 109 -2.94 -6.77 -8.60
CA VAL A 109 -3.52 -6.36 -9.89
C VAL A 109 -2.56 -6.57 -11.07
N TRP A 110 -1.31 -6.97 -10.78
CA TRP A 110 -0.27 -7.27 -11.77
C TRP A 110 -0.11 -8.76 -12.01
#